data_AF-A0A3B8Z3M0-F1
#
_entry.id   AF-A0A3B8Z3M0-F1
#
_cell.length_a   1.000
_cell.length_b   1.000
_cell.length_c   1.000
_cell.angle_alpha   90.00
_cell.angle_beta   90.00
_cell.angle_gamma   90.00
#
_symmetry.space_group_name_H-M   'P 1'
#
loop_
_entity.id
_entity.type
_entity.pdbx_description
1 polymer ?
#
loop_
_entity_poly.entity_id
_entity_poly.type
_entity_poly.pdbx_seq_one_letter_code
_entity_poly.pdbx_strand_id
1 'polypeptide(L)'
;ALGMAKEGFDWIWCEHALTVGYRSSLTEIVQIIGRTTRDAKGKTHARFTNLIAEPDAEEGAVADAVNDTLKAIAASLLMEQVLAPKFNFTIKKTGSGPVEGYDYGPGGYNPDGSNVGVNEQTGQYQIEIGGLSEPKSRDAQRICREDLNEVITAFVQDKTALERGLFDTEMVPEELTQVRM
;
A
#
# COMPACT_ATOMS: atom_id res chain seq x y z
N ALA A 1 -32.92 1.44 -8.18
CA ALA A 1 -31.94 0.40 -7.80
C ALA A 1 -32.16 0.05 -6.34
N LEU A 2 -32.44 -1.23 -6.02
CA LEU A 2 -32.68 -1.67 -4.64
C LEU A 2 -31.48 -1.29 -3.77
N GLY A 3 -31.70 -0.45 -2.75
CA GLY A 3 -30.70 0.04 -1.80
C GLY A 3 -30.13 -1.03 -0.85
N MET A 4 -30.12 -2.29 -1.24
CA MET A 4 -29.72 -3.43 -0.40
C MET A 4 -28.20 -3.70 -0.41
N ALA A 5 -27.43 -3.09 -1.30
CA ALA A 5 -25.98 -3.32 -1.42
C ALA A 5 -25.13 -2.11 -0.97
N LYS A 6 -25.67 -1.23 -0.13
CA LYS A 6 -24.94 -0.01 0.27
C LYS A 6 -23.99 -0.23 1.44
N GLU A 7 -24.32 -1.09 2.40
CA GLU A 7 -23.43 -1.36 3.55
C GLU A 7 -23.51 -2.84 3.98
N GLY A 8 -22.36 -3.53 4.04
CA GLY A 8 -22.23 -4.85 4.66
C GLY A 8 -22.22 -6.09 3.77
N PHE A 9 -22.54 -5.99 2.47
CA PHE A 9 -22.45 -7.14 1.56
C PHE A 9 -21.01 -7.31 1.03
N ASP A 10 -20.30 -8.29 1.58
CA ASP A 10 -18.95 -8.68 1.15
C ASP A 10 -19.03 -10.02 0.39
N TRP A 11 -18.86 -9.96 -0.93
CA TRP A 11 -18.88 -11.13 -1.80
C TRP A 11 -17.53 -11.21 -2.52
N ILE A 12 -16.57 -11.89 -1.90
CA ILE A 12 -15.19 -12.00 -2.38
C ILE A 12 -15.11 -12.74 -3.74
N TRP A 13 -16.04 -13.67 -4.00
CA TRP A 13 -16.15 -14.39 -5.29
C TRP A 13 -16.77 -13.55 -6.41
N CYS A 14 -16.87 -12.23 -6.26
CA CYS A 14 -17.55 -11.39 -7.24
C CYS A 14 -16.61 -11.18 -8.41
N GLU A 15 -16.94 -11.74 -9.57
CA GLU A 15 -16.16 -11.58 -10.79
C GLU A 15 -16.66 -10.40 -11.63
N HIS A 16 -17.90 -9.95 -11.44
CA HIS A 16 -18.46 -8.85 -12.21
C HIS A 16 -19.39 -7.98 -11.38
N ALA A 17 -19.05 -6.69 -11.27
CA ALA A 17 -19.93 -5.65 -10.74
C ALA A 17 -20.47 -4.77 -11.86
N LEU A 18 -21.80 -4.63 -11.91
CA LEU A 18 -22.52 -3.77 -12.86
C LEU A 18 -23.23 -2.65 -12.11
N THR A 19 -22.93 -1.40 -12.47
CA THR A 19 -23.66 -0.21 -12.00
C THR A 19 -24.41 0.44 -13.16
N VAL A 20 -25.54 1.07 -12.85
CA VAL A 20 -26.38 1.75 -13.84
C VAL A 20 -26.68 3.17 -13.35
N GLY A 21 -26.49 4.15 -14.22
CA GLY A 21 -26.72 5.57 -14.00
C GLY A 21 -25.51 6.32 -13.43
N TYR A 22 -25.67 7.64 -13.30
CA TYR A 22 -24.69 8.49 -12.63
C TYR A 22 -24.71 8.21 -11.12
N ARG A 23 -23.56 7.84 -10.55
CA ARG A 23 -23.37 7.81 -9.10
C ARG A 23 -22.76 9.13 -8.67
N SER A 24 -23.37 9.76 -7.67
CA SER A 24 -22.95 11.07 -7.17
C SER A 24 -21.68 11.03 -6.32
N SER A 25 -21.19 9.85 -5.94
CA SER A 25 -20.03 9.70 -5.07
C SER A 25 -18.96 8.81 -5.71
N LEU A 26 -17.80 9.42 -5.98
CA LEU A 26 -16.58 8.71 -6.38
C LEU A 26 -16.18 7.66 -5.33
N THR A 27 -16.32 7.98 -4.05
CA THR A 27 -16.01 7.08 -2.93
C THR A 27 -16.85 5.81 -2.97
N GLU A 28 -18.14 5.91 -3.34
CA GLU A 28 -19.01 4.75 -3.48
C GLU A 28 -18.53 3.83 -4.62
N ILE A 29 -18.08 4.39 -5.75
CA ILE A 29 -17.52 3.62 -6.87
C ILE A 29 -16.23 2.91 -6.45
N VAL A 30 -15.31 3.62 -5.79
CA VAL A 30 -14.05 3.04 -5.29
C VAL A 30 -14.31 1.89 -4.32
N GLN A 31 -15.30 2.03 -3.42
CA GLN A 31 -15.68 0.97 -2.49
C GLN A 31 -16.24 -0.27 -3.21
N ILE A 32 -17.05 -0.10 -4.26
CA ILE A 32 -17.57 -1.22 -5.07
C ILE A 32 -16.43 -1.93 -5.80
N ILE A 33 -15.51 -1.18 -6.40
CA ILE A 33 -14.33 -1.75 -7.08
C ILE A 33 -13.50 -2.52 -6.06
N GLY A 34 -13.17 -1.91 -4.92
CA GLY A 34 -12.36 -2.55 -3.87
C GLY A 34 -12.98 -3.83 -3.31
N ARG A 35 -14.31 -3.93 -3.22
CA ARG A 35 -15.00 -5.20 -2.85
C ARG A 35 -14.94 -6.24 -3.97
N THR A 36 -15.04 -5.79 -5.23
CA THR A 36 -15.03 -6.67 -6.41
C THR A 36 -13.64 -7.16 -6.77
N THR A 37 -12.57 -6.46 -6.39
CA THR A 37 -11.18 -6.84 -6.70
C THR A 37 -10.50 -7.65 -5.60
N ARG A 38 -11.21 -8.02 -4.52
CA ARG A 38 -10.67 -8.92 -3.49
C ARG A 38 -10.29 -10.28 -4.06
N ASP A 39 -9.18 -10.83 -3.59
CA ASP A 39 -8.72 -12.16 -4.01
C ASP A 39 -9.61 -13.28 -3.44
N ALA A 40 -9.88 -14.27 -4.28
CA ALA A 40 -10.62 -15.47 -3.91
C ALA A 40 -10.10 -16.68 -4.69
N LYS A 41 -10.16 -17.87 -4.08
CA LYS A 41 -9.69 -19.10 -4.72
C LYS A 41 -10.49 -19.37 -6.00
N GLY A 42 -9.80 -19.45 -7.13
CA GLY A 42 -10.38 -19.71 -8.45
C GLY A 42 -10.78 -18.48 -9.25
N LYS A 43 -10.67 -17.27 -8.68
CA LYS A 43 -10.97 -16.01 -9.34
C LYS A 43 -9.72 -15.47 -10.04
N THR A 44 -9.70 -15.48 -11.37
CA THR A 44 -8.57 -14.99 -12.17
C THR A 44 -8.81 -13.61 -12.77
N HIS A 45 -10.06 -13.14 -12.76
CA HIS A 45 -10.46 -11.88 -13.36
C HIS A 45 -11.60 -11.25 -12.58
N ALA A 46 -11.58 -9.93 -12.48
CA ALA A 46 -12.66 -9.11 -11.96
C ALA A 46 -12.98 -8.01 -12.96
N ARG A 47 -14.26 -7.82 -13.25
CA ARG A 47 -14.78 -6.81 -14.17
C ARG A 47 -15.67 -5.83 -13.42
N PHE A 48 -15.48 -4.55 -13.69
CA PHE A 48 -16.41 -3.51 -13.28
C PHE A 48 -16.98 -2.85 -14.54
N THR A 49 -18.30 -2.72 -14.61
CA THR A 49 -19.00 -2.09 -15.73
C THR A 49 -19.95 -1.04 -15.18
N ASN A 50 -19.78 0.20 -15.60
CA ASN A 50 -20.70 1.29 -15.28
C ASN A 50 -21.47 1.69 -16.54
N LEU A 51 -22.77 1.40 -16.58
CA LEU A 51 -23.67 1.82 -17.65
C LEU A 51 -24.20 3.20 -17.33
N ILE A 52 -23.76 4.19 -18.09
CA ILE A 52 -24.27 5.55 -18.01
C ILE A 52 -25.25 5.73 -19.15
N ALA A 53 -26.46 6.22 -18.86
CA ALA A 53 -27.39 6.60 -19.92
C ALA A 53 -26.78 7.81 -20.63
N GLU A 54 -26.61 7.73 -21.94
CA GLU A 54 -26.13 8.83 -22.77
C GLU A 54 -27.08 10.03 -22.61
N PRO A 55 -26.68 11.10 -21.90
CA PRO A 55 -27.45 12.32 -21.89
C PRO A 55 -27.24 12.98 -23.26
N ASP A 56 -28.26 13.70 -23.72
CA ASP A 56 -28.36 14.37 -25.03
C ASP A 56 -27.38 15.56 -25.20
N ALA A 57 -26.15 15.44 -24.68
CA ALA A 57 -25.16 16.50 -24.53
C ALA A 57 -23.84 16.10 -25.21
N GLU A 58 -23.32 17.02 -26.02
CA GLU A 58 -22.15 16.87 -26.89
C GLU A 58 -21.09 15.87 -26.37
N GLU A 59 -20.82 14.87 -27.20
CA GLU A 59 -19.98 13.69 -27.02
C GLU A 59 -18.67 13.95 -26.24
N GLY A 60 -18.07 15.13 -26.41
CA GLY A 60 -16.81 15.54 -25.76
C GLY A 60 -16.90 15.73 -24.25
N ALA A 61 -17.94 16.42 -23.73
CA ALA A 61 -18.02 16.74 -22.30
C ALA A 61 -18.29 15.50 -21.43
N VAL A 62 -19.03 14.53 -21.97
CA VAL A 62 -19.30 13.25 -21.31
C VAL A 62 -18.04 12.38 -21.28
N ALA A 63 -17.30 12.32 -22.39
CA ALA A 63 -16.03 11.59 -22.47
C ALA A 63 -15.00 12.14 -21.47
N ASP A 64 -14.88 13.47 -21.37
CA ASP A 64 -13.95 14.11 -20.44
C ASP A 64 -14.32 13.82 -18.97
N ALA A 65 -15.60 13.95 -18.62
CA ALA A 65 -16.07 13.65 -17.26
C ALA A 65 -15.85 12.16 -16.86
N VAL A 66 -16.05 11.23 -17.81
CA VAL A 66 -15.78 9.80 -17.59
C VAL A 66 -14.28 9.56 -17.43
N ASN A 67 -13.45 10.18 -18.27
CA ASN A 67 -12.00 10.07 -18.20
C ASN A 67 -11.46 10.59 -16.87
N ASP A 68 -11.95 11.73 -16.39
CA ASP A 68 -11.55 12.28 -15.09
C ASP A 68 -12.00 11.40 -13.92
N THR A 69 -13.18 10.79 -14.02
CA THR A 69 -13.63 9.79 -13.04
C THR A 69 -12.70 8.57 -13.03
N LEU A 70 -12.27 8.08 -14.19
CA LEU A 70 -11.32 6.97 -14.30
C LEU A 70 -9.95 7.33 -13.73
N LYS A 71 -9.44 8.54 -14.00
CA LYS A 71 -8.19 9.03 -13.41
C LYS A 71 -8.29 9.10 -11.90
N ALA A 72 -9.41 9.58 -11.36
CA ALA A 72 -9.62 9.68 -9.93
C ALA A 72 -9.68 8.29 -9.25
N ILE A 73 -10.31 7.31 -9.90
CA ILE A 73 -10.28 5.89 -9.46
C ILE A 73 -8.84 5.37 -9.46
N ALA A 74 -8.12 5.54 -10.57
CA ALA A 74 -6.75 5.06 -10.71
C ALA A 74 -5.82 5.67 -9.65
N ALA A 75 -5.90 6.99 -9.44
CA ALA A 75 -5.15 7.68 -8.39
C ALA A 75 -5.50 7.17 -6.99
N SER A 76 -6.79 6.92 -6.72
CA SER A 76 -7.26 6.39 -5.43
C SER A 76 -6.75 4.96 -5.18
N LEU A 77 -6.61 4.14 -6.22
CA LEU A 77 -6.06 2.79 -6.13
C LEU A 77 -4.53 2.79 -6.01
N LEU A 78 -3.84 3.80 -6.55
CA LEU A 78 -2.38 3.92 -6.52
C LEU A 78 -1.83 4.46 -5.19
N MET A 79 -2.68 5.04 -4.32
CA MET A 79 -2.22 5.71 -3.09
C MET A 79 -1.44 4.81 -2.14
N GLU A 80 -1.77 3.52 -2.06
CA GLU A 80 -1.14 2.62 -1.09
C GLU A 80 0.30 2.23 -1.46
N GLN A 81 0.65 2.26 -2.77
CA GLN A 81 1.98 1.87 -3.23
C GLN A 81 2.87 3.03 -3.68
N VAL A 82 2.32 4.23 -3.88
CA VAL A 82 3.05 5.38 -4.44
C VAL A 82 3.46 6.40 -3.38
N LEU A 83 2.76 6.48 -2.24
CA LEU A 83 3.05 7.50 -1.21
C LEU A 83 3.97 7.01 -0.07
N ALA A 84 4.02 5.70 0.18
CA ALA A 84 4.87 5.15 1.21
C ALA A 84 6.24 4.76 0.63
N PRO A 85 7.36 5.37 1.08
CA PRO A 85 8.69 4.89 0.69
C PRO A 85 8.83 3.43 1.09
N LYS A 86 9.18 2.57 0.12
CA LYS A 86 9.40 1.14 0.39
C LYS A 86 10.74 0.98 1.08
N PHE A 87 10.71 0.70 2.39
CA PHE A 87 11.90 0.37 3.17
C PHE A 87 12.19 -1.13 3.07
N ASN A 88 13.38 -1.47 2.60
CA ASN A 88 13.89 -2.84 2.57
C ASN A 88 15.03 -2.97 3.57
N PHE A 89 14.79 -3.69 4.66
CA PHE A 89 15.79 -3.93 5.69
C PHE A 89 16.60 -5.19 5.37
N THR A 90 17.92 -5.03 5.27
CA THR A 90 18.85 -6.14 5.00
C THR A 90 19.88 -6.27 6.12
N ILE A 91 20.28 -7.51 6.40
CA ILE A 91 21.26 -7.81 7.45
C ILE A 91 22.66 -7.63 6.91
N LYS A 92 23.51 -6.90 7.63
CA LYS A 92 24.94 -6.79 7.31
C LYS A 92 25.67 -8.09 7.64
N LYS A 93 26.27 -8.75 6.64
CA LYS A 93 27.09 -9.96 6.81
C LYS A 93 28.54 -9.67 6.42
N THR A 94 29.47 -10.49 6.90
CA THR A 94 30.88 -10.45 6.50
C THR A 94 30.99 -10.85 5.02
N GLY A 95 30.93 -9.86 4.12
CA GLY A 95 30.83 -10.07 2.67
C GLY A 95 29.68 -9.29 2.01
N SER A 96 28.85 -8.58 2.77
CA SER A 96 27.92 -7.60 2.21
C SER A 96 28.68 -6.51 1.46
N GLY A 97 28.20 -6.18 0.27
CA GLY A 97 28.71 -5.08 -0.55
C GLY A 97 27.58 -4.14 -0.99
N PRO A 98 27.92 -3.04 -1.67
CA PRO A 98 26.94 -2.13 -2.24
C PRO A 98 26.05 -2.87 -3.24
N VAL A 99 24.74 -2.63 -3.17
CA VAL A 99 23.78 -3.15 -4.14
C VAL A 99 23.74 -2.23 -5.36
N GLU A 100 23.75 -2.84 -6.54
CA GLU A 100 23.69 -2.12 -7.81
C GLU A 100 22.40 -1.30 -7.92
N GLY A 101 22.53 -0.03 -8.30
CA GLY A 101 21.39 0.89 -8.45
C GLY A 101 20.95 1.62 -7.18
N TYR A 102 21.65 1.46 -6.05
CA TYR A 102 21.43 2.24 -4.83
C TYR A 102 22.55 3.24 -4.60
N ASP A 103 22.18 4.49 -4.31
CA ASP A 103 23.10 5.54 -3.87
C ASP A 103 23.16 5.56 -2.33
N TYR A 104 24.35 5.34 -1.77
CA TYR A 104 24.61 5.35 -0.32
C TYR A 104 25.03 6.74 0.21
N GLY A 105 24.86 7.79 -0.61
CA GLY A 105 25.15 9.17 -0.27
C GLY A 105 26.63 9.54 -0.41
N PRO A 106 27.02 10.73 0.07
CA PRO A 106 28.35 11.30 -0.19
C PRO A 106 29.52 10.47 0.35
N GLY A 107 29.28 9.66 1.38
CA GLY A 107 30.27 8.79 2.00
C GLY A 107 30.40 7.41 1.33
N GLY A 108 29.52 7.09 0.38
CA GLY A 108 29.43 5.76 -0.24
C GLY A 108 29.06 4.66 0.76
N TYR A 109 29.23 3.42 0.34
CA TYR A 109 28.97 2.26 1.19
C TYR A 109 30.09 2.08 2.23
N ASN A 110 29.72 2.04 3.50
CA ASN A 110 30.61 1.79 4.63
C ASN A 110 30.65 0.28 4.98
N PRO A 111 31.79 -0.41 4.79
CA PRO A 111 31.92 -1.83 5.15
C PRO A 111 31.84 -2.11 6.65
N ASP A 112 32.15 -1.13 7.50
CA ASP A 112 32.27 -1.30 8.96
C ASP A 112 31.05 -0.78 9.73
N GLY A 113 30.06 -0.20 9.03
CA GLY A 113 28.88 0.42 9.63
C GLY A 113 27.56 0.06 8.96
N SER A 114 26.44 0.54 9.51
CA SER A 114 25.13 0.47 8.87
C SER A 114 25.07 1.39 7.65
N ASN A 115 24.34 1.00 6.61
CA ASN A 115 24.25 1.74 5.36
C ASN A 115 22.79 2.05 5.02
N VAL A 116 22.55 3.22 4.41
CA VAL A 116 21.25 3.56 3.84
C VAL A 116 21.47 3.89 2.37
N GLY A 117 20.96 3.04 1.50
CA GLY A 117 20.97 3.21 0.05
C GLY A 117 19.62 3.69 -0.46
N VAL A 118 19.61 4.63 -1.40
CA VAL A 118 18.39 5.11 -2.05
C VAL A 118 18.45 4.81 -3.53
N ASN A 119 17.43 4.14 -4.07
CA ASN A 119 17.28 3.97 -5.51
C ASN A 119 16.38 5.09 -6.04
N GLU A 120 16.98 6.11 -6.67
CA GLU A 120 16.25 7.29 -7.16
C GLU A 120 15.18 6.95 -8.23
N GLN A 121 15.38 5.86 -8.99
CA GLN A 121 14.44 5.47 -10.04
C GLN A 121 13.16 4.84 -9.49
N THR A 122 13.24 4.17 -8.35
CA THR A 122 12.13 3.42 -7.76
C THR A 122 11.63 4.01 -6.44
N GLY A 123 12.35 4.98 -5.87
CA GLY A 123 12.05 5.56 -4.55
C GLY A 123 12.24 4.56 -3.39
N GLN A 124 12.93 3.44 -3.63
CA GLN A 124 13.14 2.40 -2.63
C GLN A 124 14.34 2.74 -1.74
N TYR A 125 14.16 2.54 -0.44
CA TYR A 125 15.22 2.65 0.55
C TYR A 125 15.72 1.26 0.89
N GLN A 126 17.02 1.04 0.78
CA GLN A 126 17.69 -0.13 1.33
C GLN A 126 18.40 0.28 2.61
N ILE A 127 18.02 -0.32 3.73
CA ILE A 127 18.65 -0.06 5.02
C ILE A 127 19.38 -1.32 5.46
N GLU A 128 20.70 -1.26 5.49
CA GLU A 128 21.56 -2.32 5.97
C GLU A 128 21.97 -2.08 7.42
N ILE A 129 21.63 -3.01 8.32
CA ILE A 129 21.90 -2.87 9.76
C ILE A 129 22.69 -4.08 10.25
N GLY A 130 23.72 -3.82 11.05
CA GLY A 130 24.49 -4.85 11.76
C GLY A 130 23.78 -5.31 13.03
N GLY A 131 23.95 -6.59 13.39
CA GLY A 131 23.42 -7.15 14.64
C GLY A 131 21.97 -7.67 14.56
N LEU A 132 21.32 -7.56 13.40
CA LEU A 132 20.01 -8.17 13.19
C LEU A 132 20.12 -9.70 13.01
N SER A 133 19.21 -10.44 13.65
CA SER A 133 19.12 -11.89 13.51
C SER A 133 18.33 -12.27 12.26
N GLU A 134 18.82 -13.26 11.50
CA GLU A 134 18.13 -13.72 10.30
C GLU A 134 16.89 -14.54 10.66
N PRO A 135 15.71 -14.25 10.06
CA PRO A 135 14.52 -15.05 10.27
C PRO A 135 14.76 -16.49 9.82
N LYS A 136 14.70 -17.42 10.79
CA LYS A 136 15.03 -18.85 10.59
C LYS A 136 13.88 -19.66 9.98
N SER A 137 12.63 -19.26 10.19
CA SER A 137 11.46 -19.97 9.69
C SER A 137 10.95 -19.38 8.37
N ARG A 138 10.32 -20.22 7.54
CA ARG A 138 9.68 -19.77 6.29
C ARG A 138 8.58 -18.74 6.56
N ASP A 139 7.81 -18.93 7.63
CA ASP A 139 6.75 -18.01 8.00
C ASP A 139 7.31 -16.65 8.45
N ALA A 140 8.40 -16.63 9.22
CA ALA A 140 9.05 -15.39 9.61
C ALA A 140 9.62 -14.63 8.40
N GLN A 141 10.21 -15.33 7.44
CA GLN A 141 10.69 -14.73 6.19
C GLN A 141 9.54 -14.16 5.35
N ARG A 142 8.40 -14.86 5.29
CA ARG A 142 7.21 -14.37 4.61
C ARG A 142 6.64 -13.14 5.30
N ILE A 143 6.48 -13.18 6.62
CA ILE A 143 5.96 -12.05 7.41
C ILE A 143 6.83 -10.81 7.21
N CYS A 144 8.16 -10.94 7.28
CA CYS A 144 9.06 -9.80 7.05
C CYS A 144 8.98 -9.24 5.62
N ARG A 145 8.56 -10.04 4.62
CA ARG A 145 8.52 -9.63 3.22
C ARG A 145 7.17 -9.10 2.76
N GLU A 146 6.10 -9.76 3.20
CA GLU A 146 4.74 -9.57 2.68
C GLU A 146 3.87 -8.84 3.73
N ASP A 147 3.97 -9.25 5.00
CA ASP A 147 3.03 -8.83 6.05
C ASP A 147 3.57 -7.66 6.89
N LEU A 148 4.84 -7.29 6.74
CA LEU A 148 5.48 -6.24 7.55
C LEU A 148 4.75 -4.89 7.41
N ASN A 149 4.26 -4.57 6.21
CA ASN A 149 3.48 -3.36 5.98
C ASN A 149 2.16 -3.38 6.76
N GLU A 150 1.49 -4.53 6.85
CA GLU A 150 0.25 -4.68 7.63
C GLU A 150 0.53 -4.53 9.13
N VAL A 151 1.63 -5.11 9.60
CA VAL A 151 2.07 -5.02 11.00
C VAL A 151 2.43 -3.57 11.38
N ILE A 152 3.16 -2.85 10.53
CA ILE A 152 3.44 -1.42 10.72
C ILE A 152 2.14 -0.61 10.70
N THR A 153 1.23 -0.90 9.76
CA THR A 153 -0.06 -0.18 9.66
C THR A 153 -0.89 -0.37 10.93
N ALA A 154 -0.99 -1.59 11.43
CA ALA A 154 -1.70 -1.89 12.68
C ALA A 154 -1.10 -1.13 13.86
N PHE A 155 0.24 -1.01 13.93
CA PHE A 155 0.94 -0.28 14.97
C PHE A 155 0.71 1.23 14.88
N VAL A 156 0.81 1.83 13.69
CA VAL A 156 0.58 3.28 13.48
C VAL A 156 -0.89 3.65 13.73
N GLN A 157 -1.83 2.73 13.52
CA GLN A 157 -3.26 2.95 13.83
C GLN A 157 -3.56 2.94 15.34
N ASP A 158 -2.67 2.43 16.20
CA ASP A 158 -2.82 2.53 17.65
C ASP A 158 -2.61 3.99 18.09
N LYS A 159 -3.68 4.64 18.54
CA LYS A 159 -3.65 6.04 18.99
C LYS A 159 -2.62 6.30 20.08
N THR A 160 -2.42 5.37 21.01
CA THR A 160 -1.45 5.57 22.10
C THR A 160 -0.03 5.48 21.59
N ALA A 161 0.24 4.55 20.66
CA ALA A 161 1.54 4.47 20.00
C ALA A 161 1.82 5.73 19.17
N LEU A 162 0.84 6.21 18.40
CA LEU A 162 0.98 7.40 17.58
C LEU A 162 1.16 8.68 18.40
N GLU A 163 0.36 8.88 19.45
CA GLU A 163 0.46 10.04 20.33
C GLU A 163 1.80 10.06 21.08
N ARG A 164 2.25 8.92 21.62
CA ARG A 164 3.54 8.85 22.31
C ARG A 164 4.71 8.98 21.34
N GLY A 165 4.67 8.31 20.20
CA GLY A 165 5.73 8.40 19.20
C GLY A 165 5.91 9.81 18.61
N LEU A 166 4.85 10.62 18.56
CA LEU A 166 4.89 11.99 18.02
C LEU A 166 5.15 13.07 19.06
N PHE A 167 4.68 12.91 20.30
CA PHE A 167 4.68 13.97 21.30
C PHE A 167 5.55 13.67 22.53
N ASP A 168 5.95 12.42 22.75
CA ASP A 168 6.80 12.03 23.87
C ASP A 168 8.27 11.98 23.43
N THR A 169 9.00 13.06 23.71
CA THR A 169 10.43 13.14 23.37
C THR A 169 11.34 12.35 24.32
N GLU A 170 10.81 11.84 25.44
CA GLU A 170 11.58 11.05 26.41
C GLU A 170 11.52 9.54 26.11
N MET A 171 10.48 9.07 25.42
CA MET A 171 10.31 7.66 25.10
C MET A 171 11.10 7.24 23.85
N VAL A 172 11.92 6.19 23.98
CA VAL A 172 12.71 5.66 22.87
C VAL A 172 11.77 4.88 21.91
N PRO A 173 11.83 5.10 20.58
CA PRO A 173 10.93 4.44 19.61
C PRO A 173 10.96 2.90 19.67
N GLU A 174 12.11 2.33 20.03
CA GLU A 174 12.26 0.89 20.22
C GLU A 174 11.41 0.35 21.38
N GLU A 175 11.37 1.05 22.51
CA GLU A 175 10.58 0.65 23.69
C GLU A 175 9.08 0.70 23.38
N LEU A 176 8.66 1.69 22.58
CA LEU A 176 7.28 1.79 22.13
C LEU A 176 6.87 0.59 21.26
N THR A 177 7.80 0.14 20.41
CA THR A 177 7.61 -1.04 19.56
C THR A 177 7.52 -2.31 20.40
N GLN A 178 8.44 -2.53 21.35
CA GLN A 178 8.46 -3.72 22.22
C GLN A 178 7.25 -3.82 23.16
N VAL A 179 6.66 -2.70 23.56
CA VAL A 179 5.50 -2.70 24.47
C VAL A 179 4.19 -3.01 23.73
N ARG A 180 4.14 -2.80 22.41
CA ARG A 180 2.90 -2.85 21.62
C ARG A 180 2.86 -3.94 20.55
N MET A 181 4.01 -4.46 20.10
CA MET A 181 4.13 -5.66 19.25
C MET A 181 4.61 -6.86 20.06
#